data_AF-A0A7V8VM34-F1
#
_entry.id   AF-A0A7V8VM34-F1
#
_cell.length_a   1.000
_cell.length_b   1.000
_cell.length_c   1.000
_cell.angle_alpha   90.00
_cell.angle_beta   90.00
_cell.angle_gamma   90.00
#
_symmetry.space_group_name_H-M   'P 1'
#
loop_
_entity.id
_entity.type
_entity.pdbx_description
1 polymer ?
#
loop_
_entity_poly.entity_id
_entity_poly.type
_entity_poly.pdbx_seq_one_letter_code
_entity_poly.pdbx_strand_id
1 'polypeptide(L)' 'MYEGLRKLIEGIPFMPFFIEMSSGKRVLVRSRDHIIFQRKGYVIVQDDQGLFDALPMLHIAWLSGMEPKV' A
#
# COMPACT_ATOMS: atom_id res chain seq x y z
N MET A 1 8.20 1.66 -7.34
CA MET A 1 7.23 1.23 -6.30
C MET A 1 7.30 2.11 -5.04
N TYR A 2 8.45 2.22 -4.36
CA TYR A 2 8.60 3.03 -3.14
C TYR A 2 8.10 4.48 -3.30
N GLU A 3 8.56 5.20 -4.32
CA GLU A 3 8.08 6.57 -4.59
C GLU A 3 6.58 6.65 -4.89
N GLY A 4 5.99 5.60 -5.47
CA GLY A 4 4.56 5.56 -5.77
C GLY A 4 3.71 5.45 -4.50
N LEU A 5 4.08 4.53 -3.61
CA LEU A 5 3.47 4.42 -2.28
C LEU A 5 3.70 5.69 -1.46
N ARG A 6 4.90 6.28 -1.50
CA ARG A 6 5.22 7.50 -0.78
C ARG A 6 4.28 8.64 -1.18
N LYS A 7 4.07 8.84 -2.49
CA LYS A 7 3.14 9.84 -3.02
C LYS A 7 1.70 9.64 -2.55
N LEU A 8 1.21 8.39 -2.53
CA LEU A 8 -0.15 8.10 -2.07
C LEU A 8 -0.33 8.41 -0.57
N ILE A 9 0.69 8.12 0.24
CA ILE A 9 0.66 8.31 1.70
C ILE A 9 0.82 9.78 2.09
N GLU A 10 1.60 10.54 1.32
CA GLU A 10 1.82 11.97 1.53
C GLU A 10 0.71 12.84 0.89
N GLY A 11 -0.23 12.24 0.15
CA GLY A 11 -1.37 12.95 -0.45
C GLY A 11 -2.26 13.61 0.61
N ILE A 12 -2.63 14.88 0.38
CA ILE A 12 -3.54 15.65 1.23
C ILE A 12 -4.70 16.17 0.36
N PRO A 13 -5.96 15.78 0.62
CA PRO A 13 -6.38 14.82 1.65
C PRO A 13 -5.89 13.39 1.34
N PHE A 14 -5.69 12.58 2.39
CA PHE A 14 -5.34 11.17 2.22
C PHE A 14 -6.49 10.45 1.53
N MET A 15 -6.18 9.80 0.41
CA MET A 15 -7.15 9.00 -0.35
C MET A 15 -6.88 7.52 -0.11
N PRO A 16 -7.84 6.74 0.41
CA PRO A 16 -7.70 5.29 0.57
C PRO A 16 -7.34 4.60 -0.75
N PHE A 17 -6.45 3.61 -0.69
CA PHE A 17 -5.98 2.88 -1.85
C PHE A 17 -5.76 1.40 -1.55
N PHE A 18 -5.78 0.58 -2.60
CA PHE A 18 -5.43 -0.84 -2.55
C PHE A 18 -3.99 -1.04 -3.00
N ILE A 19 -3.29 -1.92 -2.29
CA ILE A 19 -2.06 -2.57 -2.72
C ILE A 19 -2.43 -3.94 -3.23
N GLU A 20 -2.09 -4.23 -4.48
CA GLU A 20 -2.30 -5.52 -5.09
C GLU A 20 -0.95 -6.21 -5.28
N MET A 21 -0.86 -7.43 -4.78
CA MET A 21 0.32 -8.26 -4.81
C MET A 21 0.31 -9.14 -6.07
N SER A 22 1.48 -9.57 -6.54
CA SER A 22 1.63 -10.49 -7.67
C SER A 22 0.97 -11.86 -7.44
N SER A 23 0.65 -12.19 -6.19
CA SER A 23 -0.15 -13.37 -5.82
C SER A 23 -1.66 -13.19 -6.03
N GLY A 24 -2.12 -11.99 -6.41
CA GLY A 24 -3.54 -11.63 -6.47
C GLY A 24 -4.12 -11.16 -5.12
N LYS A 25 -3.35 -11.20 -4.03
CA LYS A 25 -3.79 -10.64 -2.73
C LYS A 25 -3.97 -9.12 -2.86
N ARG A 26 -5.12 -8.61 -2.41
CA ARG A 26 -5.43 -7.18 -2.36
C ARG A 26 -5.57 -6.73 -0.92
N VAL A 27 -4.83 -5.68 -0.55
CA VAL A 27 -4.82 -5.11 0.79
C VAL A 27 -5.26 -3.65 0.72
N LEU A 28 -6.28 -3.29 1.50
CA LEU A 28 -6.78 -1.91 1.58
C LEU A 28 -5.99 -1.12 2.61
N VAL A 29 -5.49 0.05 2.21
CA VAL A 29 -4.91 1.06 3.10
C VAL A 29 -5.96 2.15 3.30
N ARG A 30 -6.60 2.15 4.47
CA ARG A 30 -7.72 3.08 4.78
C ARG A 30 -7.28 4.45 5.25
N SER A 31 -6.13 4.52 5.91
CA SER A 31 -5.59 5.76 6.46
C SER A 31 -4.07 5.75 6.42
N ARG A 32 -3.48 6.93 6.57
CA ARG A 32 -2.03 7.10 6.67
C ARG A 32 -1.43 6.32 7.84
N ASP A 33 -2.17 6.17 8.93
CA ASP A 33 -1.69 5.55 10.16
C ASP A 33 -1.68 4.01 10.07
N HIS A 34 -2.38 3.45 9.08
CA HIS A 34 -2.45 2.00 8.85
C HIS A 34 -1.27 1.48 8.02
N ILE A 35 -0.30 2.31 7.67
CA ILE A 35 0.81 1.91 6.79
C ILE A 35 2.18 2.38 7.29
N ILE A 36 3.12 1.45 7.37
CA ILE A 36 4.49 1.69 7.84
C ILE A 36 5.47 1.18 6.79
N PHE A 37 6.37 2.05 6.34
CA PHE A 37 7.49 1.66 5.48
C PHE A 37 8.66 1.15 6.31
N GLN A 38 9.11 -0.05 6.01
CA GLN A 38 10.38 -0.55 6.53
C GLN A 38 11.48 -0.42 5.47
N ARG A 39 12.64 0.10 5.88
CA ARG A 39 13.84 0.22 5.04
C ARG A 39 14.33 -1.11 4.43
N LYS A 40 13.82 -2.24 4.92
CA LYS A 40 14.15 -3.59 4.43
C LYS A 40 13.34 -4.03 3.20
N GLY A 41 12.63 -3.12 2.53
CA GLY A 41 11.86 -3.44 1.33
C GLY A 41 10.51 -4.10 1.63
N TYR A 42 9.96 -3.84 2.81
CA TYR A 42 8.62 -4.27 3.22
C TYR A 42 7.74 -3.08 3.55
N VAL A 43 6.45 -3.25 3.33
CA VAL A 43 5.39 -2.36 3.80
C VAL A 43 4.57 -3.17 4.79
N ILE A 44 4.34 -2.61 5.98
CA ILE A 44 3.41 -3.20 6.94
C ILE A 44 2.10 -2.45 6.80
N VAL A 45 1.00 -3.17 6.59
CA VAL A 45 -0.35 -2.62 6.55
C VAL A 45 -1.17 -3.21 7.69
N GLN A 46 -1.84 -2.36 8.44
CA GLN A 46 -2.79 -2.76 9.48
C GLN A 46 -4.21 -2.80 8.92
N ASP A 47 -4.91 -3.91 9.14
CA ASP A 47 -6.32 -4.04 8.79
C ASP A 47 -7.26 -3.57 9.92
N ASP A 48 -8.57 -3.63 9.67
CA ASP A 48 -9.61 -3.17 10.62
C ASP A 48 -9.75 -4.09 11.84
N GLN A 49 -9.18 -5.30 11.78
CA GLN A 49 -9.15 -6.26 12.89
C GLN A 49 -7.89 -6.07 13.74
N GLY A 50 -7.03 -5.12 13.38
CA GLY A 50 -5.76 -4.87 14.03
C GLY A 50 -4.66 -5.87 13.68
N LEU A 51 -4.85 -6.67 12.62
CA LEU A 51 -3.83 -7.58 12.11
C LEU A 51 -2.86 -6.84 11.19
N PHE A 52 -1.61 -7.26 11.22
CA PHE A 52 -0.54 -6.67 10.43
C PHE A 52 -0.14 -7.60 9.28
N ASP A 53 -0.25 -7.08 8.07
CA ASP A 53 0.23 -7.71 6.85
C ASP A 53 1.60 -7.14 6.47
N ALA A 54 2.63 -7.99 6.47
CA ALA A 54 3.95 -7.66 5.94
C ALA A 54 4.02 -7.96 4.44
N LEU A 55 4.03 -6.91 3.63
CA LEU A 55 4.01 -6.98 2.17
C LEU A 55 5.41 -6.71 1.61
N PRO A 56 6.06 -7.67 0.95
CA PRO A 56 7.34 -7.41 0.29
C PRO A 56 7.11 -6.51 -0.93
N MET A 57 7.82 -5.39 -0.99
CA MET A 57 7.62 -4.37 -2.01
C MET A 57 7.90 -4.85 -3.44
N LEU A 58 8.79 -5.84 -3.58
CA LEU A 58 9.14 -6.46 -4.86
C LEU A 58 7.97 -7.23 -5.49
N HIS A 59 7.00 -7.65 -4.67
CA HIS A 59 5.83 -8.39 -5.12
C HIS A 59 4.58 -7.52 -5.23
N ILE A 60 4.71 -6.20 -5.07
CA ILE A 60 3.58 -5.30 -5.34
C ILE A 60 3.46 -5.19 -6.86
N ALA A 61 2.35 -5.68 -7.38
CA ALA A 61 2.01 -5.60 -8.79
C ALA A 61 1.36 -4.25 -9.10
N TRP A 62 0.51 -3.74 -8.21
CA TRP A 62 -0.36 -2.63 -8.53
C TRP A 62 -0.77 -1.78 -7.31
N LEU A 63 -1.01 -0.48 -7.53
CA LEU A 63 -1.51 0.47 -6.52
C LEU A 63 -2.71 1.23 -7.10
N SER A 64 -3.90 1.10 -6.53
CA SER A 64 -5.05 1.86 -7.02
C SER A 64 -4.95 3.34 -6.62
N GLY A 65 -4.94 4.28 -7.57
CA GLY A 65 -4.77 5.71 -7.28
C GLY A 65 -3.58 6.34 -8.02
N MET A 66 -2.68 5.52 -8.55
CA MET A 66 -1.93 5.83 -9.76
C MET A 66 -2.79 5.30 -10.92
N GLU A 67 -3.20 6.10 -11.90
CA GLU A 67 -3.91 5.51 -13.06
C GLU A 67 -2.96 4.65 -13.92
N PRO A 68 -3.53 3.60 -14.54
CA PRO A 68 -3.44 3.35 -15.96
C PRO A 68 -4.84 2.84 -16.33
N LYS A 69 -5.74 3.75 -16.65
CA LYS A 69 -6.90 3.34 -17.41
C LYS A 69 -6.41 3.02 -18.82
N VAL A 70 -6.33 1.71 -19.06
CA VAL A 70 -6.36 1.02 -20.36
C VAL A 70 -5.23 1.37 -21.33
#